data_AF-A0A4Y2K0P7-F1
#
_entry.id   AF-A0A4Y2K0P7-F1
#
_cell.length_a   1.000
_cell.length_b   1.000
_cell.length_c   1.000
_cell.angle_alpha   90.00
_cell.angle_beta   90.00
_cell.angle_gamma   90.00
#
_symmetry.space_group_name_H-M   'P 1'
#
loop_
_entity.id
_entity.type
_entity.pdbx_description
1 polymer ?
#
loop_
_entity_poly.entity_id
_entity_poly.type
_entity_poly.pdbx_seq_one_letter_code
_entity_poly.pdbx_strand_id
1 'polypeptide(L)'
;MSVSPLFLSILEDCSCFQRLDKTKKLPGNYRPICLLSNLGKINEIVILARLKEHYSDLQIILGEQCGFRPNHGRVEQLVRVTNLMTQGFNNKF
;
A
#
# COMPACT_ATOMS: atom_id res chain seq x y z
N MET A 1 -27.43 -2.37 -1.95
CA MET A 1 -26.46 -2.10 -0.87
C MET A 1 -26.41 -0.60 -0.66
N SER A 2 -27.19 -0.07 0.29
CA SER A 2 -27.17 1.35 0.62
C SER A 2 -25.88 1.64 1.38
N VAL A 3 -24.97 2.41 0.79
CA VAL A 3 -23.86 3.01 1.53
C VAL A 3 -24.47 3.97 2.54
N SER A 4 -24.31 3.66 3.83
CA SER A 4 -24.81 4.48 4.93
C SER A 4 -24.27 5.91 4.82
N PRO A 5 -25.08 6.95 5.11
CA PRO A 5 -24.64 8.35 5.00
C PRO A 5 -23.39 8.69 5.84
N LEU A 6 -23.12 7.92 6.91
CA LEU A 6 -21.90 7.99 7.71
C LEU A 6 -20.61 7.62 6.95
N PHE A 7 -20.71 6.85 5.87
CA PHE A 7 -19.55 6.46 5.07
C PHE A 7 -19.03 7.60 4.19
N LEU A 8 -19.94 8.50 3.77
CA LEU A 8 -19.57 9.68 2.98
C LEU A 8 -18.90 10.76 3.85
N SER A 9 -19.35 10.94 5.09
CA SER A 9 -18.77 11.95 6.00
C SER A 9 -17.35 11.63 6.46
N ILE A 10 -17.01 10.34 6.65
CA ILE A 10 -15.64 9.93 7.00
C ILE A 10 -14.63 10.27 5.89
N LEU A 11 -15.08 10.34 4.63
CA LEU A 11 -14.21 10.66 3.49
C LEU A 11 -13.86 12.16 3.43
N GLU A 12 -14.71 13.04 3.97
CA GLU A 12 -14.48 14.49 4.02
C GLU A 12 -13.50 14.91 5.12
N ASP A 13 -13.24 14.06 6.12
CA ASP A 13 -12.39 14.39 7.28
C ASP A 13 -10.87 14.26 7.01
N CYS A 14 -10.47 13.82 5.81
CA CYS A 14 -9.05 13.69 5.45
C CYS A 14 -8.46 15.06 5.10
N SER A 15 -7.88 15.75 6.08
CA SER A 15 -7.05 16.92 5.79
C SER A 15 -5.77 16.49 5.06
N CYS A 16 -5.72 16.75 3.75
CA CYS A 16 -4.48 16.63 2.98
C CYS A 16 -3.53 17.74 3.43
N PHE A 17 -2.45 17.39 4.14
CA PHE A 17 -1.46 18.38 4.56
C PHE A 17 -0.68 18.87 3.33
N GLN A 18 -1.16 19.96 2.73
CA GLN A 18 -0.36 20.74 1.79
C GLN A 18 0.54 21.67 2.59
N ARG A 19 1.84 21.49 2.39
CA ARG A 19 2.90 22.35 2.90
C ARG A 19 2.54 23.82 2.61
N LEU A 20 2.25 24.60 3.66
CA LEU A 20 1.84 26.01 3.61
C LEU A 20 3.07 26.94 3.43
N ASP A 21 4.04 26.55 2.63
CA ASP A 21 5.17 27.38 2.26
C ASP A 21 4.91 28.07 0.91
N LYS A 22 4.70 29.38 1.05
CA LYS A 22 4.59 30.39 0.02
C LYS A 22 5.77 30.32 -0.96
N THR A 23 5.57 29.72 -2.13
CA THR A 23 6.01 30.20 -3.46
C THR A 23 5.70 29.10 -4.47
N LYS A 24 4.82 29.41 -5.43
CA LYS A 24 4.56 28.56 -6.60
C LYS A 24 5.85 28.44 -7.43
N LYS A 25 6.70 27.48 -7.11
CA LYS A 25 7.75 26.98 -8.02
C LYS A 25 7.68 25.46 -8.01
N LEU A 26 6.75 24.96 -8.83
CA LEU A 26 6.62 23.59 -9.34
C LEU A 26 6.93 22.46 -8.34
N PRO A 27 5.90 21.84 -7.71
CA PRO A 27 6.09 20.65 -6.90
C PRO A 27 6.24 19.42 -7.82
N GLY A 28 7.40 19.26 -8.48
CA GLY A 28 7.64 18.12 -9.36
C GLY A 28 7.57 16.77 -8.64
N ASN A 29 7.87 16.74 -7.33
CA ASN A 29 8.01 15.51 -6.54
C ASN A 29 7.28 15.54 -5.17
N TYR A 30 6.39 16.51 -4.91
CA TYR A 30 5.67 16.53 -3.62
C TYR A 30 4.52 15.52 -3.63
N ARG A 31 4.56 14.54 -2.72
CA ARG A 31 3.42 13.67 -2.41
C ARG A 31 2.80 14.12 -1.09
N PRO A 32 1.57 14.65 -1.08
CA PRO A 32 0.91 15.06 0.15
C PRO A 32 0.64 13.84 1.04
N ILE A 33 0.75 14.03 2.35
CA ILE A 33 0.41 13.02 3.35
C ILE A 33 -1.00 13.33 3.86
N CYS A 34 -1.86 12.32 3.87
CA CYS A 34 -3.17 12.40 4.49
C CYS A 34 -3.05 12.07 5.97
N LEU A 35 -3.42 13.00 6.83
CA LEU A 35 -3.53 12.75 8.27
C LEU A 35 -4.99 12.40 8.57
N LEU A 36 -5.24 11.14 8.90
CA LEU A 36 -6.56 10.68 9.31
C LEU A 36 -6.82 11.02 10.78
N SER A 37 -8.09 11.33 11.07
CA SER A 37 -8.61 11.38 12.44
C SER A 37 -8.43 10.04 13.14
N ASN A 38 -8.52 10.02 14.48
CA ASN A 38 -8.43 8.77 15.24
C ASN A 38 -9.48 7.75 14.79
N LEU A 39 -10.68 8.22 14.44
CA LEU A 39 -11.74 7.37 13.89
C LEU A 39 -11.37 6.82 12.50
N GLY A 40 -10.79 7.65 11.63
CA GLY A 40 -10.31 7.22 10.32
C GLY A 40 -9.25 6.11 10.41
N LYS A 41 -8.31 6.22 11.35
CA LYS A 41 -7.31 5.16 11.60
C LYS A 41 -7.94 3.85 12.06
N ILE A 42 -8.96 3.91 12.92
CA ILE A 42 -9.69 2.71 13.36
C ILE A 42 -10.38 2.06 12.15
N ASN A 43 -11.01 2.86 11.29
CA ASN A 43 -11.66 2.36 10.08
C ASN A 43 -10.68 1.67 9.12
N GLU A 44 -9.48 2.24 8.92
CA GLU A 44 -8.42 1.61 8.12
C GLU A 44 -8.03 0.22 8.66
N ILE A 45 -7.91 0.07 9.98
CA ILE A 45 -7.59 -1.22 10.60
C ILE A 45 -8.70 -2.25 10.32
N VAL A 46 -9.97 -1.86 10.44
CA VAL A 46 -11.12 -2.75 10.18
C VAL A 46 -11.17 -3.18 8.71
N ILE A 47 -10.99 -2.22 7.78
CA ILE A 47 -10.97 -2.51 6.34
C ILE A 47 -9.79 -3.42 5.99
N LEU A 48 -8.61 -3.13 6.54
CA LEU A 48 -7.41 -3.95 6.33
C LEU A 48 -7.64 -5.38 6.81
N ALA A 49 -8.22 -5.59 7.99
CA ALA A 49 -8.48 -6.92 8.53
C ALA A 49 -9.38 -7.75 7.59
N ARG A 50 -10.46 -7.15 7.08
CA ARG A 50 -11.38 -7.81 6.13
C ARG A 50 -10.72 -8.13 4.79
N LEU A 51 -9.91 -7.22 4.28
CA LEU A 51 -9.17 -7.46 3.04
C LEU A 51 -8.17 -8.62 3.22
N LYS A 52 -7.49 -8.68 4.38
CA LYS A 52 -6.55 -9.75 4.71
C LYS A 52 -7.17 -11.13 4.69
N GLU A 53 -8.35 -11.29 5.28
CA GLU A 53 -9.12 -12.52 5.24
C GLU A 53 -9.43 -12.89 3.78
N HIS A 54 -10.05 -11.97 3.04
CA HIS A 54 -10.50 -12.21 1.68
C HIS A 54 -9.39 -12.62 0.71
N TYR A 55 -8.25 -11.92 0.68
CA TYR A 55 -7.18 -12.29 -0.26
C TYR A 55 -6.43 -13.57 0.16
N SER A 56 -6.45 -13.93 1.44
CA SER A 56 -5.80 -15.16 1.94
C SER A 56 -6.57 -16.39 1.51
N ASP A 57 -7.91 -16.32 1.56
CA ASP A 57 -8.78 -17.42 1.15
C ASP A 57 -8.76 -17.66 -0.36
N LEU A 58 -8.70 -16.58 -1.15
CA LEU A 58 -8.70 -16.65 -2.61
C LEU A 58 -7.30 -16.76 -3.25
N GLN A 59 -6.21 -16.70 -2.47
CA GLN A 59 -4.82 -16.72 -2.96
C GLN A 59 -4.56 -15.76 -4.15
N ILE A 60 -5.16 -14.56 -4.10
CA ILE A 60 -5.14 -13.61 -5.22
C ILE A 60 -3.74 -13.03 -5.45
N ILE A 61 -2.93 -12.94 -4.39
CA ILE A 61 -1.63 -12.27 -4.46
C ILE A 61 -0.57 -13.25 -4.99
N LEU A 62 0.09 -12.89 -6.09
CA LEU A 62 1.17 -13.70 -6.65
C LEU A 62 2.32 -13.89 -5.64
N GLY A 63 2.93 -15.08 -5.64
CA GLY A 63 4.10 -15.39 -4.79
C GLY A 63 5.24 -14.39 -4.95
N GLU A 64 5.36 -13.78 -6.13
CA GLU A 64 6.40 -12.81 -6.46
C GLU A 64 6.24 -11.43 -5.78
N GLN A 65 5.05 -11.09 -5.27
CA GLN A 65 4.80 -9.76 -4.72
C GLN A 65 5.27 -9.65 -3.26
N CYS A 66 6.34 -8.90 -2.98
CA CYS A 66 6.85 -8.74 -1.61
C CYS A 66 6.36 -7.50 -0.87
N GLY A 67 5.81 -6.50 -1.56
CA GLY A 67 5.33 -5.27 -0.92
C GLY A 67 4.13 -5.51 -0.02
N PHE A 68 4.14 -4.91 1.19
CA PHE A 68 3.02 -4.92 2.14
C PHE A 68 2.54 -6.30 2.60
N ARG A 69 3.40 -7.33 2.49
CA ARG A 69 3.11 -8.69 2.96
C ARG A 69 3.87 -9.02 4.24
N PRO A 70 3.25 -9.76 5.17
CA PRO A 70 3.98 -10.32 6.31
C PRO A 70 5.06 -11.27 5.80
N ASN A 71 6.20 -11.26 6.48
CA ASN A 71 7.36 -12.12 6.21
C ASN A 71 8.01 -11.98 4.82
N HIS A 72 7.59 -11.03 3.97
CA HIS A 72 8.21 -10.78 2.67
C HIS A 72 9.05 -9.50 2.70
N GLY A 73 10.36 -9.65 2.86
CA GLY A 73 11.30 -8.55 2.99
C GLY A 73 11.96 -8.13 1.67
N ARG A 74 12.66 -6.98 1.71
CA ARG A 74 13.54 -6.55 0.60
C ARG A 74 14.64 -7.57 0.31
N VAL A 75 15.19 -8.17 1.36
CA VAL A 75 16.29 -9.14 1.24
C VAL A 75 15.83 -10.39 0.49
N GLU A 76 14.66 -10.94 0.85
CA GLU A 76 14.09 -12.11 0.18
C GLU A 76 13.82 -11.85 -1.30
N GLN A 77 13.26 -10.68 -1.63
CA GLN A 77 13.06 -10.27 -3.01
C GLN A 77 14.37 -10.20 -3.80
N LEU A 78 15.41 -9.63 -3.17
CA LEU A 78 16.71 -9.49 -3.80
C LEU A 78 17.35 -10.86 -4.06
N VAL A 79 17.32 -11.75 -3.06
CA VAL A 79 17.80 -13.14 -3.19
C VAL A 79 17.07 -13.87 -4.31
N ARG A 80 15.74 -13.71 -4.40
CA ARG A 80 14.95 -14.33 -5.46
C ARG A 80 15.39 -13.83 -6.84
N VAL A 81 15.53 -12.53 -7.02
CA VAL A 81 15.99 -11.93 -8.28
C VAL A 81 17.41 -12.39 -8.63
N THR A 82 18.34 -12.43 -7.68
CA THR A 82 19.72 -12.91 -7.94
C THR A 82 19.74 -14.40 -8.32
N ASN A 83 18.90 -15.22 -7.69
CA ASN A 83 18.79 -16.63 -8.03
C ASN A 83 18.21 -16.82 -9.44
N LEU A 84 17.19 -16.06 -9.81
CA LEU A 84 16.62 -16.07 -11.15
C LEU A 84 17.67 -15.68 -12.21
N MET A 85 18.46 -14.63 -11.94
CA MET A 85 19.54 -14.23 -12.84
C MET A 85 20.61 -15.31 -12.97
N THR A 86 21.01 -15.94 -11.87
CA THR A 86 22.04 -16.99 -11.85
C THR A 86 21.58 -18.24 -12.59
N GLN A 87 20.33 -18.69 -12.37
CA GLN A 87 19.75 -19.81 -13.09
C GLN A 87 19.61 -19.50 -14.59
N GLY A 88 19.16 -18.29 -14.93
CA GLY A 88 19.07 -17.84 -16.32
C GLY A 88 20.43 -17.79 -17.02
N PHE A 89 21.50 -17.43 -16.30
CA PHE A 89 22.86 -17.49 -16.80
C PHE A 89 23.32 -18.93 -17.02
N ASN A 90 23.14 -19.80 -16.02
CA ASN A 90 23.56 -21.19 -16.07
C ASN A 90 22.79 -22.05 -17.08
N ASN A 91 21.53 -21.72 -17.40
CA ASN A 91 20.71 -22.44 -18.39
C ASN A 91 20.94 -21.98 -19.84
N LYS A 92 21.68 -20.89 -20.06
CA LYS A 92 21.99 -20.35 -21.39
C LYS A 92 23.37 -20.79 -21.91
N PHE A 93 24.11 -21.53 -21.09
CA PHE A 93 25.34 -22.25 -21.40
C PHE A 93 25.12 -23.75 -21.15
#